data_AF-A0A7S0B358-F1
#
_entry.id   AF-A0A7S0B358-F1
#
_cell.length_a   1.000
_cell.length_b   1.000
_cell.length_c   1.000
_cell.angle_alpha   90.00
_cell.angle_beta   90.00
_cell.angle_gamma   90.00
#
_symmetry.space_group_name_H-M   'P 1'
#
loop_
_entity.id
_entity.type
_entity.pdbx_description
1 polymer ?
#
loop_
_entity_poly.entity_id
_entity_poly.type
_entity_poly.pdbx_seq_one_letter_code
_entity_poly.pdbx_strand_id
1 'polypeptide(L)'
;SRPVADRILVMAWHGQHANATEPEVARAYRVTNETVRLSLLGLSHLPNVSVGPPTPNYAAVLGDTQFCLCPKGASSYTSRVFEALFAGCVPVILSDDVRLPFDAVVDWSKFSIRWPMEKANMELYEYLTGLLANQPEYVLGLQREVAKVR
;
A
#
# COMPACT_ATOMS: atom_id res chain seq x y z
N SER A 1 -15.76 -6.46 3.33
CA SER A 1 -14.79 -5.60 4.04
C SER A 1 -15.56 -4.72 5.00
N ARG A 2 -14.92 -4.31 6.09
CA ARG A 2 -15.51 -3.38 7.05
C ARG A 2 -15.80 -2.03 6.36
N PRO A 3 -16.91 -1.33 6.69
CA PRO A 3 -17.14 0.02 6.18
C PRO A 3 -15.92 0.90 6.45
N VAL A 4 -15.58 1.74 5.49
CA VAL A 4 -14.43 2.65 5.57
C VAL A 4 -14.39 3.42 6.89
N ALA A 5 -15.52 3.96 7.33
CA ALA A 5 -15.60 4.81 8.51
C ALA A 5 -15.19 4.07 9.79
N ASP A 6 -15.27 2.74 9.79
CA ASP A 6 -14.96 1.91 10.95
C ASP A 6 -13.54 1.31 10.88
N ARG A 7 -12.79 1.55 9.80
CA ARG A 7 -11.45 0.99 9.59
C ARG A 7 -10.43 1.69 10.48
N ILE A 8 -9.68 0.88 11.24
CA ILE A 8 -8.77 1.37 12.27
C ILE A 8 -7.36 1.62 11.73
N LEU A 9 -6.92 0.87 10.72
CA LEU A 9 -5.55 0.99 10.21
C LEU A 9 -5.48 2.12 9.17
N VAL A 10 -4.53 3.03 9.36
CA VAL A 10 -4.20 4.08 8.39
C VAL A 10 -3.59 3.45 7.15
N MET A 11 -2.53 2.66 7.32
CA MET A 11 -1.84 2.03 6.20
C MET A 11 -1.34 0.63 6.52
N ALA A 12 -1.31 -0.23 5.49
CA ALA A 12 -0.79 -1.58 5.63
C ALA A 12 0.01 -2.08 4.43
N TRP A 13 0.99 -2.93 4.73
CA TRP A 13 1.77 -3.70 3.76
C TRP A 13 2.37 -4.95 4.39
N HIS A 14 2.06 -6.12 3.84
CA HIS A 14 2.72 -7.36 4.22
C HIS A 14 3.36 -8.04 3.01
N GLY A 15 4.62 -8.45 3.15
CA GLY A 15 5.34 -9.04 2.03
C GLY A 15 6.74 -9.48 2.36
N GLN A 16 7.33 -10.23 1.43
CA GLN A 16 8.75 -10.59 1.50
C GLN A 16 9.64 -9.34 1.33
N HIS A 17 10.83 -9.41 1.92
CA HIS A 17 11.80 -8.32 1.97
C HIS A 17 13.23 -8.85 2.14
N ALA A 18 14.24 -7.99 2.01
CA ALA A 18 15.67 -8.32 2.15
C ALA A 18 16.07 -9.01 3.49
N ASN A 19 15.27 -8.83 4.54
CA ASN A 19 15.42 -9.49 5.85
C ASN A 19 14.59 -10.79 5.99
N ALA A 20 14.11 -11.38 4.89
CA ALA A 20 13.38 -12.64 4.93
C ALA A 20 14.25 -13.75 5.55
N THR A 21 13.61 -14.69 6.24
CA THR A 21 14.29 -15.84 6.87
C THR A 21 14.88 -16.80 5.84
N GLU A 22 14.30 -16.88 4.65
CA GLU A 22 14.77 -17.72 3.55
C GLU A 22 15.93 -17.04 2.78
N PRO A 23 17.14 -17.63 2.76
CA PRO A 23 18.34 -16.98 2.22
C PRO A 23 18.25 -16.60 0.73
N GLU A 24 17.57 -17.41 -0.09
CA GLU A 24 17.41 -17.13 -1.51
C GLU A 24 16.50 -15.92 -1.76
N VAL A 25 15.40 -15.83 -1.01
CA VAL A 25 14.47 -14.69 -1.02
C VAL A 25 15.16 -13.42 -0.52
N ALA A 26 15.89 -13.52 0.59
CA ALA A 26 16.67 -12.41 1.13
C ALA A 26 17.71 -11.89 0.13
N ARG A 27 18.39 -12.80 -0.57
CA ARG A 27 19.38 -12.45 -1.60
C ARG A 27 18.73 -11.77 -2.81
N ALA A 28 17.62 -12.30 -3.31
CA ALA A 28 16.91 -11.72 -4.45
C ALA A 28 16.55 -10.25 -4.20
N TYR A 29 16.04 -9.94 -3.00
CA TYR A 29 15.61 -8.58 -2.64
C TYR A 29 16.75 -7.63 -2.23
N ARG A 30 17.90 -8.13 -1.76
CA ARG A 30 19.10 -7.30 -1.60
C ARG A 30 19.69 -6.86 -2.94
N VAL A 31 19.65 -7.75 -3.94
CA VAL A 31 20.18 -7.48 -5.29
C VAL A 31 19.34 -6.43 -6.02
N THR A 32 18.03 -6.34 -5.76
CA THR A 32 17.13 -5.36 -6.40
C THR A 32 17.06 -4.01 -5.70
N ASN A 33 17.93 -3.73 -4.72
CA ASN A 33 17.98 -2.47 -3.97
C ASN A 33 16.63 -2.08 -3.33
N GLU A 34 16.02 -2.99 -2.56
CA GLU A 34 14.71 -2.79 -1.91
C GLU A 34 14.73 -1.84 -0.70
N THR A 35 15.24 -0.63 -0.89
CA THR A 35 15.21 0.42 0.14
C THR A 35 13.78 0.71 0.60
N VAL A 36 12.82 0.79 -0.32
CA VAL A 36 11.43 1.13 -0.02
C VAL A 36 10.81 0.17 1.01
N ARG A 37 11.00 -1.16 0.86
CA ARG A 37 10.38 -2.13 1.77
C ARG A 37 11.01 -2.09 3.16
N LEU A 38 12.32 -1.91 3.24
CA LEU A 38 13.01 -1.72 4.52
C LEU A 38 12.56 -0.43 5.21
N SER A 39 12.39 0.67 4.46
CA SER A 39 11.83 1.92 4.98
C SER A 39 10.42 1.73 5.53
N LEU A 40 9.56 1.01 4.80
CA LEU A 40 8.22 0.68 5.27
C LEU A 40 8.24 -0.14 6.57
N LEU A 41 9.12 -1.14 6.69
CA LEU A 41 9.26 -1.90 7.94
C LEU A 41 9.64 -1.00 9.14
N GLY A 42 10.42 0.06 8.88
CA GLY A 42 10.76 1.07 9.87
C GLY A 42 9.54 1.79 10.47
N LEU A 43 8.39 1.79 9.77
CA LEU A 43 7.16 2.47 10.20
C LEU A 43 6.25 1.56 11.06
N SER A 44 6.64 0.31 11.31
CA SER A 44 5.83 -0.67 12.06
C SER A 44 5.49 -0.30 13.50
N HIS A 45 6.22 0.65 14.09
CA HIS A 45 6.01 1.13 15.46
C HIS A 45 4.98 2.27 15.55
N LEU A 46 4.56 2.82 14.41
CA LEU A 46 3.64 3.95 14.37
C LEU A 46 2.20 3.50 14.65
N PRO A 47 1.37 4.37 15.26
CA PRO A 47 0.00 4.02 15.58
C PRO A 47 -0.79 3.76 14.29
N ASN A 48 -1.67 2.76 14.34
CA ASN A 48 -2.56 2.39 13.24
C ASN A 48 -1.83 1.99 11.94
N VAL A 49 -0.57 1.55 12.03
CA VAL A 49 0.21 1.02 10.91
C VAL A 49 0.36 -0.49 11.05
N SER A 50 0.14 -1.23 9.96
CA SER A 50 0.34 -2.68 9.92
C SER A 50 1.27 -3.06 8.77
N VAL A 51 2.56 -3.09 9.06
CA VAL A 51 3.60 -3.40 8.06
C VAL A 51 4.54 -4.50 8.55
N GLY A 52 4.89 -5.44 7.68
CA GLY A 52 5.69 -6.58 8.12
C GLY A 52 5.89 -7.70 7.10
N PRO A 53 6.42 -8.86 7.54
CA PRO A 53 6.50 -10.06 6.73
C PRO A 53 5.09 -10.58 6.38
N PRO A 54 4.96 -11.56 5.46
CA PRO A 54 3.68 -12.21 5.18
C PRO A 54 2.98 -12.68 6.45
N THR A 55 1.67 -12.46 6.54
CA THR A 55 0.85 -12.77 7.71
C THR A 55 -0.33 -13.66 7.33
N PRO A 56 -0.71 -14.66 8.15
CA PRO A 56 -1.90 -15.48 7.88
C PRO A 56 -3.21 -14.68 7.94
N ASN A 57 -3.21 -13.51 8.61
CA ASN A 57 -4.37 -12.65 8.76
C ASN A 57 -4.47 -11.57 7.67
N TYR A 58 -3.83 -11.78 6.52
CA TYR A 58 -3.67 -10.74 5.49
C TYR A 58 -5.00 -10.11 5.03
N ALA A 59 -6.00 -10.94 4.75
CA ALA A 59 -7.31 -10.45 4.30
C ALA A 59 -8.02 -9.59 5.37
N ALA A 60 -7.87 -9.94 6.65
CA ALA A 60 -8.44 -9.16 7.74
C ALA A 60 -7.71 -7.82 7.90
N VAL A 61 -6.38 -7.81 7.80
CA VAL A 61 -5.56 -6.59 7.84
C VAL A 61 -5.96 -5.64 6.71
N LEU A 62 -6.00 -6.11 5.46
CA LEU A 62 -6.42 -5.27 4.33
C LEU A 62 -7.86 -4.77 4.49
N GLY A 63 -8.76 -5.61 4.99
CA GLY A 63 -10.17 -5.28 5.20
C GLY A 63 -10.40 -4.21 6.28
N ASP A 64 -9.42 -3.96 7.14
CA ASP A 64 -9.43 -2.93 8.20
C ASP A 64 -8.51 -1.74 7.89
N THR A 65 -7.95 -1.67 6.67
CA THR A 65 -6.98 -0.66 6.24
C THR A 65 -7.61 0.42 5.34
N GLN A 66 -7.27 1.69 5.58
CA GLN A 66 -7.67 2.81 4.70
C GLN A 66 -6.83 2.85 3.42
N PHE A 67 -5.49 2.82 3.56
CA PHE A 67 -4.52 2.92 2.47
C PHE A 67 -3.64 1.67 2.35
N CYS A 68 -3.74 0.93 1.25
CA CYS A 68 -2.93 -0.26 1.04
C CYS A 68 -1.67 0.07 0.22
N LEU A 69 -0.50 -0.12 0.83
CA LEU A 69 0.75 0.25 0.17
C LEU A 69 1.15 -0.81 -0.86
N CYS A 70 1.48 -0.34 -2.05
CA CYS A 70 1.83 -1.13 -3.21
C CYS A 70 3.25 -0.77 -3.66
N PRO A 71 4.30 -1.16 -2.89
CA PRO A 71 5.68 -1.02 -3.35
C PRO A 71 5.91 -1.88 -4.59
N LYS A 72 6.77 -1.36 -5.47
CA LYS A 72 7.20 -2.06 -6.67
C LYS A 72 7.69 -3.49 -6.32
N GLY A 73 7.19 -4.46 -7.10
CA GLY A 73 7.62 -5.85 -7.05
C GLY A 73 8.79 -6.15 -7.99
N ALA A 74 9.31 -7.37 -7.92
CA ALA A 74 10.24 -7.90 -8.94
C ALA A 74 9.53 -8.17 -10.29
N SER A 75 8.21 -8.41 -10.26
CA SER A 75 7.36 -8.46 -11.45
C SER A 75 6.72 -7.08 -11.70
N SER A 76 6.60 -6.72 -12.98
CA SER A 76 6.02 -5.45 -13.49
C SER A 76 4.55 -5.23 -13.14
N TYR A 77 3.88 -6.25 -12.60
CA TYR A 77 2.50 -6.22 -12.14
C TYR A 77 2.46 -6.89 -10.78
N THR A 78 2.09 -6.15 -9.74
CA THR A 78 2.05 -6.66 -8.38
C THR A 78 0.60 -6.98 -8.04
N SER A 79 0.32 -8.24 -7.68
CA SER A 79 -0.98 -8.70 -7.15
C SER A 79 -1.58 -7.75 -6.12
N ARG A 80 -0.72 -7.02 -5.39
CA ARG A 80 -1.06 -6.02 -4.36
C ARG A 80 -2.04 -4.94 -4.78
N VAL A 81 -1.94 -4.40 -6.00
CA VAL A 81 -2.88 -3.35 -6.43
C VAL A 81 -4.29 -3.95 -6.54
N PHE A 82 -4.42 -5.15 -7.10
CA PHE A 82 -5.71 -5.85 -7.16
C PHE A 82 -6.19 -6.28 -5.78
N GLU A 83 -5.32 -6.80 -4.93
CA GLU A 83 -5.65 -7.14 -3.53
C GLU A 83 -6.20 -5.92 -2.77
N ALA A 84 -5.63 -4.74 -3.00
CA ALA A 84 -6.12 -3.49 -2.42
C ALA A 84 -7.52 -3.12 -2.93
N LEU A 85 -7.73 -3.19 -4.24
CA LEU A 85 -9.05 -2.95 -4.85
C LEU A 85 -10.10 -3.94 -4.33
N PHE A 86 -9.77 -5.23 -4.25
CA PHE A 86 -10.66 -6.27 -3.71
C PHE A 86 -10.99 -6.08 -2.23
N ALA A 87 -10.04 -5.60 -1.41
CA ALA A 87 -10.28 -5.25 -0.02
C ALA A 87 -11.08 -3.93 0.11
N GLY A 88 -11.07 -3.09 -0.93
CA GLY A 88 -11.69 -1.78 -0.96
C GLY A 88 -10.91 -0.73 -0.19
N CYS A 89 -9.58 -0.89 -0.04
CA CYS A 89 -8.69 0.15 0.45
C CYS A 89 -8.12 0.94 -0.73
N VAL A 90 -7.76 2.20 -0.50
CA VAL A 90 -7.14 3.05 -1.53
C VAL A 90 -5.73 2.54 -1.79
N PRO A 91 -5.36 2.14 -3.03
CA PRO A 91 -4.00 1.74 -3.35
C PRO A 91 -3.06 2.95 -3.28
N VAL A 92 -1.96 2.82 -2.55
CA VAL A 92 -0.83 3.77 -2.54
C VAL A 92 0.30 3.17 -3.35
N ILE A 93 0.46 3.63 -4.58
CA ILE A 93 1.43 3.11 -5.54
C ILE A 93 2.77 3.77 -5.25
N LEU A 94 3.69 2.97 -4.71
CA LEU A 94 5.05 3.38 -4.40
C LEU A 94 5.95 2.92 -5.55
N SER A 95 5.95 3.73 -6.61
CA SER A 95 6.84 3.53 -7.76
C SER A 95 6.92 4.78 -8.62
N ASP A 96 8.13 5.08 -9.09
CA ASP A 96 8.38 6.25 -9.92
C ASP A 96 8.03 5.97 -11.40
N ASP A 97 8.23 4.73 -11.88
CA ASP A 97 8.10 4.37 -13.31
C ASP A 97 7.08 3.27 -13.64
N VAL A 98 6.19 2.89 -12.71
CA VAL A 98 5.22 1.80 -12.99
C VAL A 98 4.09 2.30 -13.89
N ARG A 99 3.99 1.67 -15.06
CA ARG A 99 2.77 1.67 -15.87
C ARG A 99 1.75 0.73 -15.23
N LEU A 100 0.59 1.27 -14.94
CA LEU A 100 -0.48 0.52 -14.28
C LEU A 100 -1.30 -0.25 -15.32
N PRO A 101 -1.95 -1.36 -14.93
CA PRO A 101 -2.82 -2.08 -15.85
C PRO A 101 -3.87 -1.16 -16.46
N PHE A 102 -4.05 -1.27 -17.78
CA PHE A 102 -5.04 -0.50 -18.53
C PHE A 102 -4.91 1.02 -18.35
N ASP A 103 -3.71 1.56 -18.08
CA ASP A 103 -3.45 3.00 -17.90
C ASP A 103 -3.89 3.87 -19.10
N ALA A 104 -3.99 3.29 -20.30
CA ALA A 104 -4.56 3.95 -21.48
C ALA A 104 -6.08 4.19 -21.42
N VAL A 105 -6.80 3.49 -20.53
CA VAL A 105 -8.28 3.50 -20.46
C VAL A 105 -8.77 3.85 -19.05
N VAL A 106 -8.02 3.48 -18.02
CA VAL A 106 -8.35 3.65 -16.62
C VAL A 106 -7.53 4.80 -16.03
N ASP A 107 -8.23 5.85 -15.60
CA ASP A 107 -7.62 6.96 -14.87
C ASP A 107 -7.44 6.59 -13.39
N TRP A 108 -6.27 6.03 -13.08
CA TRP A 108 -5.88 5.61 -11.74
C TRP A 108 -5.83 6.76 -10.73
N SER A 109 -5.70 8.01 -11.16
CA SER A 109 -5.66 9.17 -10.23
C SER A 109 -6.98 9.38 -9.48
N LYS A 110 -8.07 8.79 -9.98
CA LYS A 110 -9.40 8.89 -9.36
C LYS A 110 -9.59 8.00 -8.14
N PHE A 111 -8.77 6.96 -7.97
CA PHE A 111 -8.97 5.96 -6.93
C PHE A 111 -7.68 5.42 -6.32
N SER A 112 -6.53 6.01 -6.65
CA SER A 112 -5.23 5.64 -6.09
C SER A 112 -4.39 6.88 -5.80
N ILE A 113 -3.42 6.73 -4.91
CA ILE A 113 -2.42 7.74 -4.59
C ILE A 113 -1.09 7.26 -5.15
N ARG A 114 -0.38 8.11 -5.90
CA ARG A 114 1.02 7.86 -6.28
C ARG A 114 1.94 8.57 -5.30
N TRP A 115 2.99 7.88 -4.88
CA TRP A 115 3.96 8.44 -3.93
C TRP A 115 5.40 8.02 -4.28
N PRO A 116 6.38 8.93 -4.22
CA PRO A 116 7.78 8.61 -4.54
C PRO A 116 8.35 7.56 -3.59
N MET A 117 9.11 6.60 -4.13
CA MET A 117 9.65 5.50 -3.31
C MET A 117 10.66 5.98 -2.28
N GLU A 118 11.49 6.97 -2.61
CA GLU A 118 12.48 7.51 -1.67
C GLU A 118 11.85 8.23 -0.47
N LYS A 119 10.58 8.62 -0.58
CA LYS A 119 9.80 9.28 0.47
C LYS A 119 8.85 8.34 1.21
N ALA A 120 8.99 7.02 1.04
CA ALA A 120 8.19 6.02 1.75
C ALA A 120 8.66 5.85 3.21
N ASN A 121 8.60 6.94 3.98
CA ASN A 121 9.09 7.07 5.35
C ASN A 121 8.04 7.84 6.18
N MET A 122 8.47 8.59 7.21
CA MET A 122 7.58 9.43 8.02
C MET A 122 6.77 10.44 7.19
N GLU A 123 7.32 10.98 6.09
CA GLU A 123 6.60 11.91 5.21
C GLU A 123 5.32 11.26 4.63
N LEU A 124 5.40 9.99 4.23
CA LEU A 124 4.24 9.26 3.74
C LEU A 124 3.19 9.08 4.85
N TYR A 125 3.62 8.70 6.05
CA TYR A 125 2.73 8.50 7.18
C TYR A 125 2.00 9.80 7.55
N GLU A 126 2.72 10.91 7.66
CA GLU A 126 2.18 12.24 7.95
C GLU A 126 1.20 12.70 6.87
N TYR A 127 1.51 12.45 5.60
CA TYR A 127 0.60 12.75 4.49
C TYR A 127 -0.71 11.97 4.60
N LEU A 128 -0.65 10.64 4.76
CA LEU A 128 -1.85 9.80 4.80
C LEU A 128 -2.72 10.07 6.04
N THR A 129 -2.10 10.26 7.20
CA THR A 129 -2.82 10.68 8.41
C THR A 129 -3.41 12.08 8.27
N GLY A 130 -2.67 13.01 7.67
CA GLY A 130 -3.12 14.35 7.34
C GLY A 130 -4.33 14.36 6.40
N LEU A 131 -4.40 13.45 5.42
CA LEU A 131 -5.58 13.30 4.57
C LEU A 131 -6.81 12.85 5.36
N LEU A 132 -6.66 11.86 6.25
CA LEU A 132 -7.77 11.38 7.08
C LEU A 132 -8.28 12.47 8.04
N ALA A 133 -7.36 13.24 8.62
CA ALA A 133 -7.70 14.28 9.60
C ALA A 133 -8.31 15.53 8.93
N ASN A 134 -7.74 15.98 7.81
CA ASN A 134 -8.04 17.28 7.23
C ASN A 134 -8.88 17.22 5.96
N GLN A 135 -8.96 16.07 5.29
CA GLN A 135 -9.66 15.89 4.01
C GLN A 135 -10.46 14.58 3.94
N PRO A 136 -11.32 14.25 4.93
CA PRO A 136 -12.03 12.97 4.97
C PRO A 136 -12.95 12.75 3.76
N GLU A 137 -13.58 13.81 3.23
CA GLU A 137 -14.44 13.72 2.04
C GLU A 137 -13.67 13.33 0.78
N TYR A 138 -12.41 13.78 0.66
CA TYR A 138 -11.55 13.37 -0.45
C TYR A 138 -11.23 11.88 -0.38
N VAL A 139 -10.86 11.39 0.81
CA VAL A 139 -10.58 9.97 1.04
C VAL A 139 -11.82 9.11 0.76
N LEU A 140 -13.00 9.54 1.24
CA LEU A 140 -14.27 8.89 0.93
C LEU A 140 -14.56 8.87 -0.57
N GLY A 141 -14.23 9.94 -1.28
CA GLY A 141 -14.31 10.01 -2.74
C GLY A 141 -13.46 8.93 -3.41
N LEU A 142 -12.18 8.83 -3.05
CA LEU A 142 -11.28 7.79 -3.58
C LEU A 142 -11.83 6.39 -3.33
N GLN A 143 -12.37 6.12 -2.14
CA GLN A 143 -12.90 4.81 -1.77
C GLN A 143 -14.19 4.45 -2.51
N ARG A 144 -15.04 5.44 -2.79
CA ARG A 144 -16.22 5.24 -3.65
C ARG A 144 -15.79 4.89 -5.07
N GLU A 145 -14.74 5.52 -5.60
CA GLU A 145 -14.21 5.17 -6.92
C GLU A 145 -13.57 3.77 -6.90
N VAL A 146 -12.84 3.39 -5.85
CA VAL A 146 -12.34 2.01 -5.67
C VAL A 146 -13.49 1.00 -5.74
N ALA A 147 -14.62 1.28 -5.08
CA ALA A 147 -15.76 0.37 -5.07
C ALA A 147 -16.41 0.17 -6.46
N LYS A 148 -16.24 1.10 -7.40
CA LYS A 148 -16.75 0.98 -8.78
C LYS A 148 -15.86 0.11 -9.67
N VAL A 149 -14.57 0.01 -9.33
CA VAL A 149 -13.56 -0.74 -10.10
C VAL A 149 -13.16 -2.05 -9.42
N ARG A 150 -13.83 -2.39 -8.32
CA ARG A 150 -13.70 -3.64 -7.58
C ARG A 150 -14.41 -4.80 -8.29
#